data_AF-A0A7L2IZQ7-F1
#
_entry.id   AF-A0A7L2IZQ7-F1
#
_cell.length_a   1.000
_cell.length_b   1.000
_cell.length_c   1.000
_cell.angle_alpha   90.00
_cell.angle_beta   90.00
_cell.angle_gamma   90.00
#
_symmetry.space_group_name_H-M   'P 1'
#
loop_
_entity.id
_entity.type
_entity.pdbx_description
1 polymer ?
#
loop_
_entity_poly.entity_id
_entity_poly.type
_entity_poly.pdbx_seq_one_letter_code
_entity_poly.pdbx_strand_id
1 'polypeptide(L)'
;KRNTLNPVYNEAIVFDVPPENIDQINLSIAVMDYDRVGHNEVIGVCQVGNDAESLGRDHWNEMLSYPRKPIAHWHPLAEVR
;
A
#
# COMPACT_ATOMS: atom_id res chain seq x y z
N LYS A 1 11.73 -14.53 -3.80
CA LYS A 1 11.76 -15.90 -4.41
C LYS A 1 10.69 -15.94 -5.48
N ARG A 2 11.00 -16.34 -6.72
CA ARG A 2 9.97 -16.49 -7.77
C ARG A 2 9.10 -17.72 -7.49
N ASN A 3 7.85 -17.73 -7.99
CA ASN A 3 6.87 -18.82 -7.81
C ASN A 3 6.46 -19.05 -6.34
N THR A 4 5.81 -18.05 -5.72
CA THR A 4 5.26 -18.15 -4.35
C THR A 4 4.02 -17.29 -4.21
N LEU A 5 3.02 -17.79 -3.49
CA LEU A 5 1.83 -17.02 -3.08
C LEU A 5 2.07 -16.23 -1.78
N ASN A 6 3.22 -16.43 -1.14
CA ASN A 6 3.61 -15.75 0.10
C ASN A 6 4.98 -15.08 -0.11
N PRO A 7 5.07 -14.03 -0.95
CA PRO A 7 6.32 -13.32 -1.15
C PRO A 7 6.70 -12.54 0.12
N VAL A 8 8.01 -12.48 0.38
CA VAL A 8 8.60 -11.63 1.43
C VAL A 8 9.53 -10.66 0.73
N TYR A 9 9.26 -9.36 0.87
CA TYR A 9 10.00 -8.29 0.18
C TYR A 9 11.05 -7.66 1.10
N ASN A 10 10.65 -7.18 2.29
CA ASN A 10 11.51 -6.41 3.19
C ASN A 10 12.17 -5.20 2.47
N GLU A 11 11.44 -4.58 1.55
CA GLU A 11 11.87 -3.40 0.79
C GLU A 11 11.19 -2.14 1.34
N ALA A 12 11.89 -1.02 1.29
CA ALA A 12 11.36 0.28 1.70
C ALA A 12 11.22 1.19 0.47
N ILE A 13 10.06 1.84 0.35
CA ILE A 13 9.80 2.87 -0.65
C ILE A 13 9.64 4.17 0.13
N VAL A 14 10.41 5.19 -0.24
CA VAL A 14 10.46 6.47 0.48
C VAL A 14 9.90 7.57 -0.42
N PHE A 15 9.02 8.39 0.14
CA PHE A 15 8.42 9.54 -0.52
C PHE A 15 8.72 10.81 0.30
N ASP A 16 9.10 11.88 -0.39
CA ASP A 16 9.22 13.21 0.21
C ASP A 16 7.88 13.94 0.05
N VAL A 17 7.18 14.15 1.18
CA VAL A 17 5.85 14.78 1.21
C VAL A 17 5.92 16.05 2.07
N PRO A 18 5.67 17.24 1.50
CA PRO A 18 5.50 18.46 2.28
C PRO A 18 4.32 18.32 3.26
N PRO A 19 4.45 18.76 4.52
CA PRO A 19 3.38 18.63 5.52
C PRO A 19 2.03 19.20 5.08
N GLU A 20 2.03 20.31 4.34
CA GLU A 20 0.84 20.98 3.81
C GLU A 20 0.08 20.16 2.76
N ASN A 21 0.72 19.15 2.17
CA ASN A 21 0.12 18.27 1.17
C ASN A 21 -0.44 16.98 1.78
N ILE A 22 -0.14 16.66 3.04
CA ILE A 22 -0.45 15.34 3.64
C ILE A 22 -1.95 15.00 3.59
N ASP A 23 -2.80 16.02 3.69
CA ASP A 23 -4.25 15.89 3.64
C ASP A 23 -4.79 15.47 2.27
N GLN A 24 -3.98 15.62 1.22
CA GLN A 24 -4.33 15.30 -0.17
C GLN A 24 -3.67 14.00 -0.65
N ILE A 25 -2.89 13.32 0.21
CA ILE A 25 -2.17 12.12 -0.18
C ILE A 25 -3.02 10.87 0.00
N ASN A 26 -3.03 10.05 -1.05
CA ASN A 26 -3.54 8.70 -1.05
C ASN A 26 -2.52 7.76 -1.70
N LEU A 27 -2.21 6.66 -1.02
CA LEU A 27 -1.36 5.59 -1.50
C LEU A 27 -2.23 4.43 -1.98
N SER A 28 -2.05 4.04 -3.23
CA SER A 28 -2.64 2.83 -3.82
C SER A 28 -1.53 1.82 -4.06
N ILE A 29 -1.66 0.64 -3.46
CA ILE A 29 -0.64 -0.40 -3.49
C ILE A 29 -1.22 -1.61 -4.22
N ALA A 30 -0.65 -1.94 -5.37
CA ALA A 30 -1.06 -3.08 -6.18
C ALA A 30 -0.08 -4.24 -6.02
N VAL A 31 -0.62 -5.44 -5.80
CA VAL A 31 0.13 -6.68 -5.96
C VAL A 31 -0.13 -7.20 -7.36
N MET A 32 0.94 -7.42 -8.13
CA MET A 32 0.87 -7.86 -9.51
C MET A 32 1.48 -9.25 -9.68
N ASP A 33 0.88 -10.06 -10.54
CA ASP A 33 1.50 -11.27 -11.08
C ASP A 33 2.36 -10.88 -12.28
N TYR A 34 3.61 -11.34 -12.26
CA TYR A 34 4.57 -11.01 -13.30
C TYR A 34 4.63 -12.12 -14.34
N ASP A 35 4.27 -11.79 -15.57
CA ASP A 35 4.36 -12.70 -16.70
C ASP A 35 5.61 -12.44 -17.54
N ARG A 36 6.37 -13.51 -17.79
CA ARG A 36 7.59 -13.42 -18.59
C ARG A 36 7.30 -13.20 -20.09
N VAL A 37 6.18 -13.73 -20.58
CA VAL A 37 5.74 -13.66 -21.98
C VAL A 37 4.27 -13.30 -21.96
N GLY A 38 3.96 -12.02 -21.81
CA GLY A 38 2.59 -11.53 -21.63
C GLY A 38 2.55 -10.14 -21.00
N HIS A 39 1.38 -9.75 -20.51
CA HIS A 39 1.18 -8.54 -19.73
C HIS A 39 1.05 -8.92 -18.25
N ASN A 40 1.66 -8.16 -17.35
CA ASN A 40 1.47 -8.37 -15.92
C ASN A 40 -0.01 -8.14 -15.55
N GLU A 41 -0.52 -8.98 -14.67
CA GLU A 41 -1.90 -8.89 -14.20
C GLU A 41 -1.94 -8.38 -12.76
N VAL A 42 -2.95 -7.57 -12.43
CA VAL A 42 -3.13 -7.13 -11.05
C VAL A 42 -3.89 -8.19 -10.28
N ILE A 43 -3.26 -8.74 -9.24
CA ILE A 43 -3.90 -9.69 -8.31
C ILE A 43 -4.91 -8.95 -7.44
N GLY A 44 -4.54 -7.76 -6.97
CA GLY A 44 -5.44 -6.90 -6.20
C GLY A 44 -4.74 -5.66 -5.67
N VAL A 45 -5.53 -4.77 -5.09
CA VAL A 45 -5.09 -3.45 -4.63
C VAL A 45 -5.56 -3.20 -3.20
N CYS A 46 -4.75 -2.51 -2.41
CA CYS A 46 -5.19 -1.88 -1.18
C CYS A 46 -4.86 -0.39 -1.19
N GLN A 47 -5.59 0.38 -0.39
CA GLN A 47 -5.43 1.84 -0.31
C GLN A 47 -5.20 2.28 1.14
N VAL A 48 -4.33 3.27 1.32
CA VAL A 48 -4.03 3.92 2.60
C VAL A 48 -3.91 5.41 2.34
N GLY A 49 -4.63 6.26 3.06
CA GLY A 49 -4.61 7.70 2.77
C GLY A 49 -5.86 8.41 3.19
N ASN A 50 -5.93 9.71 2.88
CA ASN A 50 -7.00 10.59 3.31
C ASN A 50 -8.39 10.35 2.68
N ASP A 51 -8.50 9.46 1.70
CA ASP A 51 -9.76 9.03 1.06
C ASP A 51 -9.97 7.51 1.09
N ALA A 52 -9.06 6.74 1.73
CA ALA A 52 -9.22 5.30 1.87
C ALA A 52 -10.39 4.93 2.80
N GLU A 53 -10.92 3.71 2.64
CA GLU A 53 -11.98 3.16 3.48
C GLU A 53 -11.40 2.29 4.61
N SER A 54 -12.11 2.23 5.74
CA SER A 54 -11.86 1.27 6.82
C SER A 54 -10.39 1.23 7.30
N LEU A 55 -9.74 0.07 7.22
CA LEU A 55 -8.36 -0.15 7.67
C LEU A 55 -7.35 0.80 7.01
N GLY A 56 -7.58 1.21 5.77
CA GLY A 56 -6.72 2.16 5.06
C GLY A 56 -6.72 3.54 5.70
N ARG A 57 -7.91 4.02 6.09
CA ARG A 57 -8.12 5.26 6.86
C ARG A 57 -7.48 5.15 8.24
N ASP A 58 -7.74 4.06 8.94
CA ASP A 58 -7.32 3.88 10.33
C ASP A 58 -5.78 3.80 10.43
N HIS A 59 -5.13 3.07 9.53
CA HIS A 59 -3.67 3.03 9.44
C HIS A 59 -3.10 4.42 9.16
N TRP A 60 -3.66 5.16 8.20
CA TRP A 60 -3.22 6.53 7.90
C TRP A 60 -3.31 7.46 9.12
N ASN A 61 -4.45 7.42 9.81
CA ASN A 61 -4.67 8.23 11.01
C ASN A 61 -3.71 7.86 12.15
N GLU A 62 -3.43 6.57 12.35
CA GLU A 62 -2.47 6.11 13.35
C GLU A 62 -1.05 6.59 13.02
N MET A 63 -0.64 6.51 11.76
CA MET A 63 0.66 7.02 11.28
C MET A 63 0.81 8.52 11.57
N LEU A 64 -0.23 9.32 11.30
CA LEU A 64 -0.22 10.76 11.58
C LEU A 64 -0.20 11.06 13.09
N SER A 65 -0.87 10.22 13.89
CA SER A 65 -0.95 10.37 15.35
C SER A 65 0.36 10.02 16.07
N TYR A 66 1.21 9.20 15.46
CA TYR A 66 2.50 8.79 16.02
C TYR A 66 3.69 9.10 15.09
N PRO A 67 4.07 10.38 14.95
CA PRO A 67 5.19 10.77 14.09
C PRO A 67 6.49 10.03 14.43
N ARG A 68 7.21 9.57 13.39
CA ARG A 68 8.48 8.80 13.48
C ARG A 68 8.37 7.41 14.11
N LYS A 69 7.16 6.95 14.45
CA LYS A 69 6.92 5.56 14.85
C LYS A 69 6.48 4.76 13.63
N PRO A 70 7.19 3.68 13.24
CA PRO A 70 6.70 2.78 12.21
C PRO A 70 5.37 2.15 12.65
N ILE A 71 4.34 2.23 11.81
CA ILE A 71 3.05 1.57 11.99
C ILE A 71 2.95 0.44 10.97
N ALA A 72 2.47 -0.73 11.39
CA ALA A 72 2.36 -1.90 10.55
C ALA A 72 0.98 -2.54 10.71
N HIS A 73 0.29 -2.74 9.58
CA HIS A 73 -0.98 -3.45 9.52
C HIS A 73 -1.03 -4.34 8.28
N TRP A 74 -1.73 -5.46 8.39
CA TRP A 74 -2.15 -6.23 7.23
C TRP A 74 -3.38 -5.59 6.59
N HIS A 75 -3.41 -5.58 5.26
CA HIS A 75 -4.55 -5.10 4.48
C HIS A 75 -5.04 -6.20 3.54
N PRO A 76 -6.35 -6.49 3.48
CA PRO A 76 -6.88 -7.35 2.44
C PRO A 76 -6.72 -6.68 1.07
N LEU A 77 -6.43 -7.48 0.04
CA LEU A 77 -6.42 -7.00 -1.33
C LEU A 77 -7.86 -7.01 -1.88
N ALA A 78 -8.29 -5.87 -2.42
CA ALA A 78 -9.53 -5.76 -3.16
C ALA A 78 -9.31 -6.11 -4.63
N GLU A 79 -10.32 -6.73 -5.25
CA GLU A 79 -10.33 -6.95 -6.70
C GLU A 79 -10.36 -5.62 -7.44
N VAL A 80 -9.59 -5.54 -8.53
CA VAL A 80 -9.68 -4.42 -9.47
C VAL A 80 -10.95 -4.63 -10.30
N ARG A 81 -11.96 -3.78 -10.09
CA ARG A 81 -13.18 -3.77 -10.91
C ARG A 81 -12.93 -3.17 -12.29
#